data_AF-A0A9E5GBF9-F1
#
_entry.id   AF-A0A9E5GBF9-F1
#
_cell.length_a   1.000
_cell.length_b   1.000
_cell.length_c   1.000
_cell.angle_alpha   90.00
_cell.angle_beta   90.00
_cell.angle_gamma   90.00
#
_symmetry.space_group_name_H-M   'P 1'
#
loop_
_entity.id
_entity.type
_entity.pdbx_description
1 polymer ?
#
loop_
_entity_poly.entity_id
_entity_poly.type
_entity_poly.pdbx_seq_one_letter_code
_entity_poly.pdbx_strand_id
1 'polypeptide(L)'
;MKNRLHFRRLIISYAAILLFIIIVLNMVFYTILIPQYEKELEKMNELSLANIGSVFDMFLTSRLRTLYMDIILDQQGRYLRHIEVDPRGELWEIQDVHENLRLLYSDHKDILSSLAIYYPGQDFINASYGFKFLREDDVANDFNFFWLEDDTKEGRDRLYTSREITDYLRPHQTKQVIVWKKMFPYVSNARFHEAAIVFSLNEEFFTTVLSRFIDADSFNGSFFLTNTEGEPLFSSSEEKLAELDLKTISESALHSGRIMYHSVVGHNVISAMSSDDGQLQYIFVVPTSEFYLRSKQILDRIVLLSVVMLALTLLIIYFVTRINYKPITDIVRSGQQVLDGLNLPPVRQRSSDDYERIVGTLTILGDFVQQNLGIVKRSFFVELLENRFDPRYVEQKLAYLDISFVGSFFSVITITYFDELEGKLPSGSGFSDWLLGALHDMQDSELFLYGTRKGPKRIVCLANFQDERKVMTVCEDLVSGCNRLNGLGEQIGLRVTVGSVYKQLEDIHRSYQESK
;
A
#
# COMPACT_ATOMS: atom_id res chain seq x y z
N MET A 1 -36.44 8.22 -15.47
CA MET A 1 -35.59 7.00 -15.36
C MET A 1 -34.13 7.23 -15.79
N LYS A 2 -33.85 7.98 -16.89
CA LYS A 2 -32.48 8.27 -17.41
C LYS A 2 -31.47 8.80 -16.37
N ASN A 3 -31.88 9.71 -15.49
CA ASN A 3 -30.99 10.32 -14.47
C ASN A 3 -30.41 9.30 -13.47
N ARG A 4 -31.14 8.24 -13.11
CA ARG A 4 -30.62 7.20 -12.20
C ARG A 4 -29.50 6.36 -12.85
N LEU A 5 -29.48 6.26 -14.18
CA LEU A 5 -28.48 5.49 -14.91
C LEU A 5 -27.12 6.21 -14.96
N HIS A 6 -27.13 7.53 -15.17
CA HIS A 6 -25.92 8.35 -15.17
C HIS A 6 -25.28 8.44 -13.78
N PHE A 7 -26.10 8.57 -12.74
CA PHE A 7 -25.64 8.52 -11.35
C PHE A 7 -24.95 7.18 -11.01
N ARG A 8 -25.56 6.05 -11.41
CA ARG A 8 -24.94 4.72 -11.21
C ARG A 8 -23.60 4.61 -11.93
N ARG A 9 -23.49 5.10 -13.17
CA ARG A 9 -22.23 5.06 -13.94
C ARG A 9 -21.11 5.84 -13.25
N LEU A 10 -21.40 7.02 -12.71
CA LEU A 10 -20.42 7.82 -11.97
C LEU A 10 -19.96 7.13 -10.67
N ILE A 11 -20.89 6.56 -9.89
CA ILE A 11 -20.52 5.81 -8.69
C ILE A 11 -19.64 4.62 -9.04
N ILE A 12 -19.99 3.87 -10.09
CA ILE A 12 -19.22 2.69 -10.51
C ILE A 12 -17.82 3.10 -10.96
N SER A 13 -17.66 4.21 -11.70
CA SER A 13 -16.32 4.66 -12.12
C SER A 13 -15.46 5.09 -10.94
N TYR A 14 -16.02 5.85 -9.98
CA TYR A 14 -15.26 6.26 -8.79
C TYR A 14 -14.92 5.07 -7.88
N ALA A 15 -15.85 4.13 -7.71
CA ALA A 15 -15.61 2.91 -6.95
C ALA A 15 -14.53 2.04 -7.60
N ALA A 16 -14.52 1.90 -8.92
CA ALA A 16 -13.51 1.12 -9.64
C ALA A 16 -12.10 1.70 -9.47
N ILE A 17 -11.93 3.02 -9.58
CA ILE A 17 -10.63 3.69 -9.40
C ILE A 17 -10.12 3.49 -7.96
N LEU A 18 -10.99 3.69 -6.96
CA LEU A 18 -10.59 3.55 -5.56
C LEU A 18 -10.29 2.10 -5.19
N LEU A 19 -11.08 1.16 -5.69
CA LEU A 19 -10.82 -0.27 -5.52
C LEU A 19 -9.48 -0.68 -6.16
N PHE A 20 -9.16 -0.13 -7.33
CA PHE A 20 -7.85 -0.33 -7.96
C PHE A 20 -6.71 0.16 -7.07
N ILE A 21 -6.81 1.37 -6.49
CA ILE A 21 -5.80 1.92 -5.58
C ILE A 21 -5.62 1.01 -4.34
N ILE A 22 -6.73 0.57 -3.74
CA ILE A 22 -6.70 -0.32 -2.57
C ILE A 22 -6.04 -1.66 -2.91
N ILE A 23 -6.33 -2.24 -4.08
CA ILE A 23 -5.71 -3.50 -4.53
C ILE A 23 -4.21 -3.32 -4.72
N VAL A 24 -3.78 -2.26 -5.40
CA VAL A 24 -2.35 -1.98 -5.62
C VAL A 24 -1.63 -1.79 -4.29
N LEU A 25 -2.22 -1.05 -3.35
CA LEU A 25 -1.64 -0.84 -2.03
C LEU A 25 -1.49 -2.16 -1.25
N ASN A 26 -2.53 -3.00 -1.23
CA ASN A 26 -2.47 -4.33 -0.61
C ASN A 26 -1.42 -5.23 -1.26
N MET A 27 -1.29 -5.18 -2.58
CA MET A 27 -0.28 -5.94 -3.32
C MET A 27 1.14 -5.50 -2.92
N VAL A 28 1.39 -4.19 -2.84
CA VAL A 28 2.69 -3.65 -2.39
C VAL A 28 2.98 -4.11 -0.96
N PHE A 29 2.02 -3.99 -0.04
CA PHE A 29 2.19 -4.47 1.33
C PHE A 29 2.49 -5.97 1.40
N TYR A 30 1.76 -6.79 0.65
CA TYR A 30 1.98 -8.24 0.59
C TYR A 30 3.39 -8.58 0.08
N THR A 31 3.81 -7.96 -1.03
CA THR A 31 5.10 -8.28 -1.68
C THR A 31 6.32 -7.79 -0.91
N ILE A 32 6.19 -6.75 -0.08
CA ILE A 32 7.33 -6.16 0.64
C ILE A 32 7.36 -6.57 2.11
N LEU A 33 6.23 -6.45 2.83
CA LEU A 33 6.22 -6.65 4.28
C LEU A 33 6.36 -8.11 4.68
N ILE A 34 5.73 -9.04 3.95
CA ILE A 34 5.76 -10.46 4.33
C ILE A 34 7.19 -11.00 4.25
N PRO A 35 7.93 -10.87 3.12
CA PRO A 35 9.30 -11.38 3.06
C PRO A 35 10.23 -10.69 4.05
N GLN A 36 10.02 -9.40 4.34
CA GLN A 36 10.82 -8.68 5.32
C GLN A 36 10.55 -9.18 6.74
N TYR A 37 9.28 -9.47 7.06
CA TYR A 37 8.90 -10.01 8.37
C TYR A 37 9.39 -11.45 8.55
N GLU A 38 9.31 -12.29 7.51
CA GLU A 38 9.86 -13.64 7.52
C GLU A 38 11.37 -13.64 7.78
N LYS A 39 12.13 -12.77 7.09
CA LYS A 39 13.57 -12.60 7.34
C LYS A 39 13.88 -12.11 8.75
N GLU A 40 13.06 -11.21 9.29
CA GLU A 40 13.27 -10.73 10.65
C GLU A 40 12.92 -11.81 11.68
N LEU A 41 11.88 -12.62 11.42
CA LEU A 41 11.55 -13.79 12.24
C LEU A 41 12.67 -14.82 12.23
N GLU A 42 13.21 -15.15 11.05
CA GLU A 42 14.37 -16.02 10.89
C GLU A 42 15.52 -15.49 11.73
N LYS A 43 15.94 -14.24 11.51
CA LYS A 43 17.03 -13.59 12.27
C LYS A 43 16.78 -13.56 13.78
N MET A 44 15.56 -13.30 14.22
CA MET A 44 15.21 -13.34 15.64
C MET A 44 15.36 -14.76 16.21
N ASN A 45 14.93 -15.79 15.46
CA ASN A 45 15.15 -17.18 15.84
C ASN A 45 16.64 -17.51 15.90
N GLU A 46 17.44 -16.99 14.96
CA GLU A 46 18.89 -17.20 14.97
C GLU A 46 19.55 -16.59 16.21
N LEU A 47 19.17 -15.35 16.55
CA LEU A 47 19.68 -14.68 17.74
C LEU A 47 19.23 -15.38 19.02
N SER A 48 17.99 -15.87 19.08
CA SER A 48 17.50 -16.64 20.22
C SER A 48 18.29 -17.93 20.41
N LEU A 49 18.51 -18.71 19.34
CA LEU A 49 19.30 -19.94 19.42
C LEU A 49 20.76 -19.64 19.78
N ALA A 50 21.36 -18.57 19.25
CA ALA A 50 22.71 -18.15 19.62
C ALA A 50 22.81 -17.74 21.10
N ASN A 51 21.80 -17.04 21.63
CA ASN A 51 21.74 -16.69 23.05
C ASN A 51 21.58 -17.93 23.93
N ILE A 52 20.68 -18.85 23.56
CA ILE A 52 20.50 -20.13 24.27
C ILE A 52 21.80 -20.94 24.26
N GLY A 53 22.42 -21.09 23.09
CA GLY A 53 23.70 -21.78 22.91
C GLY A 53 24.81 -21.15 23.75
N SER A 54 24.93 -19.82 23.76
CA SER A 54 25.93 -19.12 24.59
C SER A 54 25.70 -19.32 26.08
N VAL A 55 24.44 -19.38 26.52
CA VAL A 55 24.09 -19.66 27.92
C VAL A 55 24.48 -21.09 28.27
N PHE A 56 24.19 -22.06 27.40
CA PHE A 56 24.63 -23.45 27.60
C PHE A 56 26.15 -23.59 27.58
N ASP A 57 26.86 -22.96 26.64
CA ASP A 57 28.33 -22.97 26.60
C ASP A 57 28.93 -22.34 27.87
N MET A 58 28.32 -21.29 28.40
CA MET A 58 28.75 -20.70 29.69
C MET A 58 28.58 -21.70 30.84
N PHE A 59 27.47 -22.43 30.89
CA PHE A 59 27.20 -23.36 31.99
C PHE A 59 27.95 -24.69 31.84
N LEU A 60 27.77 -25.38 30.71
CA LEU A 60 28.39 -26.67 30.43
C LEU A 60 29.90 -26.52 30.26
N THR A 61 30.31 -25.71 29.29
CA THR A 61 31.69 -25.69 28.84
C THR A 61 32.58 -24.89 29.77
N SER A 62 32.09 -23.80 30.36
CA SER A 62 32.92 -22.98 31.25
C SER A 62 32.87 -23.47 32.70
N ARG A 63 31.69 -23.65 33.31
CA ARG A 63 31.63 -24.04 34.73
C ARG A 63 32.09 -25.48 34.98
N LEU A 64 31.64 -26.45 34.19
CA LEU A 64 32.08 -27.84 34.39
C LEU A 64 33.57 -28.00 34.09
N ARG A 65 34.11 -27.22 33.13
CA ARG A 65 35.56 -27.18 32.88
C ARG A 65 36.31 -26.56 34.05
N THR A 66 35.82 -25.47 34.63
CA THR A 66 36.42 -24.91 35.86
C THR A 66 36.42 -25.95 36.97
N LEU A 67 35.28 -26.63 37.21
CA LEU A 67 35.19 -27.71 38.20
C LEU A 67 36.18 -28.85 37.94
N TYR A 68 36.26 -29.30 36.69
CA TYR A 68 37.24 -30.31 36.27
C TYR A 68 38.68 -29.86 36.52
N MET A 69 39.01 -28.61 36.16
CA MET A 69 40.34 -28.04 36.39
C MET A 69 40.64 -27.86 37.88
N ASP A 70 39.65 -27.49 38.70
CA ASP A 70 39.81 -27.38 40.15
C ASP A 70 40.10 -28.74 40.79
N ILE A 71 39.48 -29.81 40.29
CA ILE A 71 39.75 -31.19 40.74
C ILE A 71 41.17 -31.62 40.33
N ILE A 72 41.59 -31.32 39.09
CA ILE A 72 42.90 -31.74 38.55
C ILE A 72 44.06 -30.94 39.14
N LEU A 73 43.91 -29.62 39.24
CA LEU A 73 44.96 -28.70 39.68
C LEU A 73 45.04 -28.59 41.20
N ASP A 74 44.24 -29.37 41.95
CA ASP A 74 44.29 -29.38 43.39
C ASP A 74 45.67 -29.86 43.88
N GLN A 75 46.55 -28.90 44.15
CA GLN A 75 47.93 -29.15 44.59
C GLN A 75 48.00 -29.89 45.93
N GLN A 76 46.89 -29.93 46.69
CA GLN A 76 46.77 -30.63 47.96
C GLN A 76 46.38 -32.11 47.80
N GLY A 77 46.11 -32.55 46.56
CA GLY A 77 45.76 -33.93 46.23
C GLY A 77 44.45 -34.42 46.85
N ARG A 78 43.58 -33.52 47.33
CA ARG A 78 42.37 -33.85 48.11
C ARG A 78 41.36 -34.71 47.37
N TYR A 79 41.44 -34.77 46.04
CA TYR A 79 40.54 -35.56 45.20
C TYR A 79 41.21 -36.78 44.56
N LEU A 80 42.55 -36.83 44.54
CA LEU A 80 43.32 -37.79 43.73
C LEU A 80 44.24 -38.68 44.58
N ARG A 81 44.14 -38.63 45.91
CA ARG A 81 44.96 -39.43 46.84
C ARG A 81 44.90 -40.94 46.57
N HIS A 82 43.73 -41.48 46.20
CA HIS A 82 43.55 -42.92 45.96
C HIS A 82 44.17 -43.45 44.67
N ILE A 83 44.72 -42.59 43.80
CA ILE A 83 45.38 -43.09 42.57
C ILE A 83 46.65 -43.90 42.93
N GLU A 84 47.28 -43.63 44.07
CA GLU A 84 48.57 -44.23 44.45
C GLU A 84 48.48 -45.35 45.51
N VAL A 85 47.38 -45.43 46.27
CA VAL A 85 47.24 -46.32 47.44
C VAL A 85 45.98 -47.17 47.29
N ASP A 86 46.07 -48.48 47.63
CA ASP A 86 44.90 -49.37 47.64
C ASP A 86 43.83 -48.81 48.60
N PRO A 87 42.67 -48.37 48.09
CA PRO A 87 41.61 -47.78 48.90
C PRO A 87 41.12 -48.71 50.01
N ARG A 88 41.34 -50.03 49.91
CA ARG A 88 40.91 -51.00 50.93
C ARG A 88 41.69 -50.89 52.25
N GLY A 89 42.86 -50.26 52.26
CA GLY A 89 43.70 -50.10 53.45
C GLY A 89 43.39 -48.86 54.29
N GLU A 90 42.88 -47.79 53.67
CA GLU A 90 42.84 -46.44 54.28
C GLU A 90 41.46 -45.78 54.16
N LEU A 91 40.48 -46.32 54.89
CA LEU A 91 39.08 -45.82 54.89
C LEU A 91 38.94 -44.33 55.22
N TRP A 92 39.85 -43.78 56.02
CA TRP A 92 39.81 -42.35 56.40
C TRP A 92 40.13 -41.44 55.20
N GLU A 93 41.00 -41.87 54.28
CA GLU A 93 41.30 -41.13 53.06
C GLU A 93 40.09 -41.13 52.12
N ILE A 94 39.42 -42.27 51.99
CA ILE A 94 38.19 -42.39 51.17
C ILE A 94 37.15 -41.39 51.69
N GLN A 95 36.99 -41.33 53.00
CA GLN A 95 36.07 -40.38 53.64
C GLN A 95 36.47 -38.93 53.37
N ASP A 96 37.76 -38.59 53.41
CA ASP A 96 38.24 -37.23 53.11
C ASP A 96 37.92 -36.84 51.65
N VAL A 97 38.23 -37.71 50.68
CA VAL A 97 37.88 -37.47 49.26
C VAL A 97 36.36 -37.35 49.10
N HIS A 98 35.59 -38.23 49.74
CA HIS A 98 34.12 -38.19 49.70
C HIS A 98 33.56 -36.88 50.24
N GLU A 99 34.02 -36.42 51.40
CA GLU A 99 33.59 -35.14 51.98
C GLU A 99 33.96 -33.96 51.09
N ASN A 100 35.16 -33.95 50.51
CA ASN A 100 35.59 -32.91 49.58
C ASN A 100 34.71 -32.90 48.32
N LEU A 101 34.41 -34.07 47.73
CA LEU A 101 33.48 -34.18 46.60
C LEU A 101 32.06 -33.74 46.97
N ARG A 102 31.60 -34.05 48.19
CA ARG A 102 30.29 -33.64 48.70
C ARG A 102 30.20 -32.13 48.87
N LEU A 103 31.25 -31.49 49.38
CA LEU A 103 31.33 -30.02 49.48
C LEU A 103 31.29 -29.39 48.09
N LEU A 104 32.12 -29.87 47.16
CA LEU A 104 32.16 -29.36 45.78
C LEU A 104 30.81 -29.54 45.06
N TYR A 105 30.16 -30.69 45.24
CA TYR A 105 28.81 -30.93 44.75
C TYR A 105 27.79 -29.95 45.36
N SER A 106 27.88 -29.68 46.67
CA SER A 106 26.93 -28.82 47.37
C SER A 106 26.96 -27.37 46.86
N ASP A 107 28.13 -26.90 46.44
CA ASP A 107 28.32 -25.57 45.83
C ASP A 107 27.73 -25.45 44.42
N HIS A 108 27.50 -26.59 43.75
CA HIS A 108 27.04 -26.67 42.35
C HIS A 108 25.79 -27.56 42.17
N LYS A 109 24.99 -27.70 43.21
CA LYS A 109 23.76 -28.53 43.21
C LYS A 109 22.67 -28.07 42.23
N ASP A 110 22.79 -26.86 41.69
CA ASP A 110 21.89 -26.31 40.68
C ASP A 110 22.09 -27.00 39.33
N ILE A 111 23.33 -27.42 39.04
CA ILE A 111 23.72 -28.03 37.75
C ILE A 111 23.99 -29.52 37.92
N LEU A 112 24.63 -29.92 39.02
CA LEU A 112 25.02 -31.30 39.26
C LEU A 112 23.91 -32.06 40.00
N SER A 113 23.59 -33.24 39.51
CA SER A 113 22.86 -34.27 40.25
C SER A 113 23.82 -35.14 41.07
N SER A 114 25.02 -35.42 40.56
CA SER A 114 26.09 -36.08 41.31
C SER A 114 27.46 -35.82 40.69
N LEU A 115 28.51 -36.02 41.49
CA LEU A 115 29.91 -35.94 41.07
C LEU A 115 30.61 -37.21 41.54
N ALA A 116 31.36 -37.87 40.65
CA ALA A 116 32.10 -39.07 40.99
C ALA A 116 33.50 -39.09 40.35
N ILE A 117 34.41 -39.82 40.98
CA ILE A 117 35.71 -40.19 40.43
C ILE A 117 35.74 -41.72 40.38
N TYR A 118 35.98 -42.24 39.18
CA TYR A 118 36.16 -43.65 38.90
C TYR A 118 37.64 -43.96 38.74
N TYR A 119 38.08 -45.04 39.38
CA TYR A 119 39.44 -45.55 39.36
C TYR A 119 39.43 -46.95 38.73
N PRO A 120 39.66 -47.08 37.41
CA PRO A 120 39.51 -48.35 36.70
C PRO A 120 40.45 -49.43 37.21
N GLY A 121 41.73 -49.10 37.41
CA GLY A 121 42.71 -50.05 37.93
C GLY A 121 42.42 -50.62 39.32
N GLN A 122 41.42 -50.08 40.03
CA GLN A 122 41.02 -50.51 41.38
C GLN A 122 39.56 -50.96 41.45
N ASP A 123 38.82 -50.92 40.33
CA ASP A 123 37.38 -51.18 40.29
C ASP A 123 36.65 -50.39 41.39
N PHE A 124 36.98 -49.11 41.54
CA PHE A 124 36.53 -48.28 42.66
C PHE A 124 35.92 -46.97 42.20
N ILE A 125 34.80 -46.58 42.80
CA ILE A 125 34.13 -45.30 42.57
C ILE A 125 34.00 -44.56 43.89
N ASN A 126 34.45 -43.31 43.93
CA ASN A 126 34.18 -42.37 45.01
C ASN A 126 33.31 -41.24 44.49
N ALA A 127 32.11 -41.09 45.04
CA ALA A 127 31.12 -40.12 44.61
C ALA A 127 30.65 -39.23 45.76
N SER A 128 30.04 -38.11 45.42
CA SER A 128 29.46 -37.16 46.38
C SER A 128 28.35 -37.76 47.25
N TYR A 129 27.77 -38.89 46.83
CA TYR A 129 26.74 -39.63 47.58
C TYR A 129 27.26 -40.88 48.29
N GLY A 130 28.54 -41.24 48.12
CA GLY A 130 29.16 -42.38 48.76
C GLY A 130 30.24 -43.01 47.89
N PHE A 131 30.79 -44.15 48.33
CA PHE A 131 31.79 -44.89 47.57
C PHE A 131 31.36 -46.35 47.38
N LYS A 132 31.82 -46.97 46.29
CA LYS A 132 31.51 -48.37 45.95
C LYS A 132 32.73 -49.03 45.33
N PHE A 133 33.03 -50.24 45.78
CA PHE A 133 33.92 -51.15 45.07
C PHE A 133 33.08 -51.96 44.10
N LEU A 134 33.39 -51.86 42.81
CA LEU A 134 32.71 -52.56 41.75
C LEU A 134 33.05 -54.05 41.81
N ARG A 135 32.01 -54.86 41.64
CA ARG A 135 32.12 -56.29 41.30
C ARG A 135 31.69 -56.47 39.85
N GLU A 136 32.11 -57.60 39.26
CA GLU A 136 31.77 -57.96 37.88
C GLU A 136 30.25 -57.88 37.59
N ASP A 137 29.42 -58.19 38.59
CA ASP A 137 27.95 -58.15 38.51
C ASP A 137 27.33 -56.74 38.69
N ASP A 138 28.09 -55.76 39.20
CA ASP A 138 27.59 -54.41 39.48
C ASP A 138 27.44 -53.58 38.20
N VAL A 139 28.30 -53.79 37.21
CA VAL A 139 28.28 -53.05 35.93
C VAL A 139 27.04 -53.42 35.12
N ALA A 140 26.59 -54.67 35.18
CA ALA A 140 25.46 -55.16 34.39
C ALA A 140 24.08 -54.92 35.03
N ASN A 141 24.00 -54.65 36.34
CA ASN A 141 22.73 -54.62 37.08
C ASN A 141 22.39 -53.26 37.72
N ASP A 142 23.32 -52.30 37.77
CA ASP A 142 23.13 -51.01 38.43
C ASP A 142 22.94 -49.89 37.40
N PHE A 143 21.67 -49.48 37.20
CA PHE A 143 21.27 -48.44 36.23
C PHE A 143 22.05 -47.13 36.37
N ASN A 144 22.64 -46.85 37.53
CA ASN A 144 23.38 -45.62 37.82
C ASN A 144 24.79 -45.60 37.21
N PHE A 145 25.26 -46.73 36.68
CA PHE A 145 26.62 -46.94 36.19
C PHE A 145 26.71 -47.29 34.70
N PHE A 146 25.65 -47.01 33.93
CA PHE A 146 25.59 -47.31 32.49
C PHE A 146 26.77 -46.75 31.67
N TRP A 147 27.40 -45.66 32.12
CA TRP A 147 28.58 -45.04 31.51
C TRP A 147 29.88 -45.86 31.70
N LEU A 148 29.85 -46.95 32.47
CA LEU A 148 30.94 -47.92 32.59
C LEU A 148 30.92 -48.99 31.50
N GLU A 149 29.77 -49.31 30.88
CA GLU A 149 29.66 -50.37 29.87
C GLU A 149 30.52 -50.09 28.62
N ASP A 150 30.69 -48.81 28.28
CA ASP A 150 31.43 -48.35 27.11
C ASP A 150 32.96 -48.26 27.32
N ASP A 151 33.46 -48.50 28.53
CA ASP A 151 34.84 -48.18 28.90
C ASP A 151 35.90 -49.19 28.43
N THR A 152 35.47 -50.25 27.76
CA THR A 152 36.35 -51.37 27.46
C THR A 152 37.33 -51.12 26.30
N LYS A 153 37.26 -49.99 25.55
CA LYS A 153 38.07 -49.87 24.32
C LYS A 153 38.77 -48.54 23.99
N GLU A 154 38.38 -47.35 24.47
CA GLU A 154 38.93 -46.12 23.84
C GLU A 154 39.36 -44.95 24.74
N GLY A 155 39.10 -44.91 26.04
CA GLY A 155 39.72 -43.90 26.93
C GLY A 155 39.55 -42.44 26.51
N ARG A 156 38.45 -42.11 25.80
CA ARG A 156 38.15 -40.76 25.31
C ARG A 156 37.14 -40.05 26.22
N ASP A 157 37.26 -38.73 26.30
CA ASP A 157 36.22 -37.87 26.88
C ASP A 157 34.89 -38.12 26.14
N ARG A 158 33.82 -38.40 26.87
CA ARG A 158 32.52 -38.74 26.28
C ARG A 158 31.37 -38.14 27.07
N LEU A 159 30.37 -37.68 26.33
CA LEU A 159 29.11 -37.22 26.88
C LEU A 159 28.05 -38.25 26.50
N TYR A 160 27.34 -38.75 27.52
CA TYR A 160 26.35 -39.80 27.37
C TYR A 160 24.94 -39.21 27.37
N THR A 161 24.03 -39.87 26.64
CA THR A 161 22.62 -39.48 26.55
C THR A 161 21.92 -39.49 27.90
N SER A 162 20.84 -38.70 28.03
CA SER A 162 20.02 -38.68 29.23
C SER A 162 19.43 -40.07 29.51
N ARG A 163 19.59 -40.53 30.75
CA ARG A 163 18.97 -41.75 31.25
C ARG A 163 18.39 -41.55 32.64
N GLU A 164 17.36 -42.33 32.90
CA GLU A 164 16.69 -42.34 34.19
C GLU A 164 17.57 -43.09 35.20
N ILE A 165 18.07 -42.36 36.21
CA ILE A 165 18.83 -42.93 37.32
C ILE A 165 17.99 -42.89 38.59
N THR A 166 18.29 -43.78 39.53
CA THR A 166 17.65 -43.77 40.85
C THR A 166 18.36 -42.73 41.72
N ASP A 167 17.61 -41.82 42.33
CA ASP A 167 18.18 -40.85 43.27
C ASP A 167 18.66 -41.59 44.53
N TYR A 168 19.97 -41.62 44.74
CA TYR A 168 20.58 -42.28 45.90
C TYR A 168 20.11 -41.70 47.24
N LEU A 169 19.82 -40.39 47.30
CA LEU A 169 19.29 -39.76 48.51
C LEU A 169 17.82 -40.09 48.73
N ARG A 170 17.11 -40.49 47.67
CA ARG A 170 15.67 -40.79 47.66
C ARG A 170 15.41 -42.00 46.77
N PRO A 171 15.63 -43.23 47.25
CA PRO A 171 15.64 -44.45 46.43
C PRO A 171 14.34 -44.76 45.67
N HIS A 172 13.27 -43.99 45.93
CA HIS A 172 11.95 -44.13 45.29
C HIS A 172 11.67 -43.01 44.28
N GLN A 173 12.62 -42.10 44.08
CA GLN A 173 12.57 -41.06 43.07
C GLN A 173 13.60 -41.39 42.01
N THR A 174 13.16 -41.37 40.78
CA THR A 174 14.03 -41.41 39.62
C THR A 174 14.23 -40.00 39.09
N LYS A 175 15.40 -39.76 38.48
CA LYS A 175 15.77 -38.49 37.88
C LYS A 175 16.45 -38.75 36.54
N GLN A 176 16.11 -37.94 35.55
CA GLN A 176 16.83 -37.95 34.29
C GLN A 176 18.13 -37.16 34.46
N VAL A 177 19.25 -37.75 34.05
CA VAL A 177 20.56 -37.11 34.12
C VAL A 177 21.35 -37.31 32.84
N ILE A 178 22.11 -36.29 32.48
CA ILE A 178 23.10 -36.34 31.41
C ILE A 178 24.46 -36.61 32.05
N VAL A 179 25.19 -37.61 31.59
CA VAL A 179 26.49 -37.95 32.17
C VAL A 179 27.62 -37.43 31.29
N TRP A 180 28.44 -36.55 31.84
CA TRP A 180 29.69 -36.12 31.22
C TRP A 180 30.87 -36.80 31.90
N LYS A 181 31.54 -37.68 31.16
CA LYS A 181 32.72 -38.39 31.62
C LYS A 181 33.96 -37.79 30.98
N LYS A 182 34.91 -37.40 31.83
CA LYS A 182 36.17 -36.83 31.38
C LYS A 182 37.34 -37.60 31.98
N MET A 183 38.24 -38.06 31.12
CA MET A 183 39.41 -38.79 31.57
C MET A 183 40.43 -37.82 32.16
N PHE A 184 41.21 -38.29 33.12
CA PHE A 184 42.33 -37.51 33.65
C PHE A 184 43.39 -37.31 32.55
N PRO A 185 43.96 -36.11 32.38
CA PRO A 185 44.94 -35.88 31.32
C PRO A 185 46.21 -36.70 31.57
N TYR A 186 46.79 -37.23 30.49
CA TYR A 186 47.96 -38.09 30.53
C TYR A 186 49.21 -37.29 30.94
N VAL A 187 49.47 -37.17 32.24
CA VAL A 187 50.71 -36.55 32.74
C VAL A 187 51.83 -37.58 32.62
N SER A 188 53.01 -37.16 32.16
CA SER A 188 54.16 -38.01 31.79
C SER A 188 54.75 -38.91 32.89
N ASN A 189 54.23 -38.85 34.12
CA ASN A 189 54.45 -39.90 35.12
C ASN A 189 53.42 -41.02 34.91
N ALA A 190 53.91 -42.19 34.49
CA ALA A 190 53.17 -43.37 34.05
C ALA A 190 52.19 -44.02 35.07
N ARG A 191 51.74 -43.29 36.11
CA ARG A 191 51.03 -43.81 37.29
C ARG A 191 49.61 -43.27 37.49
N PHE A 192 49.16 -42.31 36.67
CA PHE A 192 47.87 -41.61 36.86
C PHE A 192 46.86 -41.83 35.71
N HIS A 193 47.03 -42.90 34.92
CA HIS A 193 46.55 -42.93 33.54
C HIS A 193 45.09 -43.28 33.32
N GLU A 194 44.32 -43.55 34.38
CA GLU A 194 43.04 -44.23 34.21
C GLU A 194 41.89 -43.59 34.97
N ALA A 195 42.13 -42.66 35.91
CA ALA A 195 41.02 -42.07 36.65
C ALA A 195 40.08 -41.27 35.71
N ALA A 196 38.77 -41.44 35.89
CA ALA A 196 37.74 -40.72 35.16
C ALA A 196 36.91 -39.88 36.12
N ILE A 197 36.73 -38.60 35.81
CA ILE A 197 35.82 -37.72 36.54
C ILE A 197 34.47 -37.75 35.82
N VAL A 198 33.42 -38.01 36.57
CA VAL A 198 32.06 -38.20 36.07
C VAL A 198 31.16 -37.15 36.69
N PHE A 199 30.62 -36.28 35.84
CA PHE A 199 29.62 -35.30 36.20
C PHE A 199 28.25 -35.82 35.75
N SER A 200 27.32 -36.02 36.69
CA SER A 200 25.93 -36.27 36.34
C SER A 200 25.19 -34.94 36.46
N LEU A 201 24.68 -34.45 35.33
CA LEU A 201 24.03 -33.15 35.22
C LEU A 201 22.53 -33.32 35.42
N ASN A 202 21.90 -32.41 36.17
CA ASN A 202 20.47 -32.43 36.39
C ASN A 202 19.73 -31.98 35.13
N GLU A 203 18.92 -32.85 34.52
CA GLU A 203 18.11 -32.48 33.36
C GLU A 203 17.14 -31.31 33.66
N GLU A 204 16.65 -31.22 34.89
CA GLU A 204 15.75 -30.14 35.33
C GLU A 204 16.38 -28.75 35.20
N PHE A 205 17.71 -28.66 35.27
CA PHE A 205 18.42 -27.41 35.02
C PHE A 205 18.24 -26.96 33.57
N PHE A 206 18.40 -27.88 32.62
CA PHE A 206 18.27 -27.61 31.18
C PHE A 206 16.83 -27.23 30.85
N THR A 207 15.86 -27.97 31.37
CA THR A 207 14.44 -27.64 31.18
C THR A 207 14.12 -26.27 31.77
N THR A 208 14.60 -25.93 32.98
CA THR A 208 14.37 -24.63 33.62
C THR A 208 15.02 -23.48 32.84
N VAL A 209 16.25 -23.67 32.35
CA VAL A 209 16.93 -22.67 31.53
C VAL A 209 16.17 -22.47 30.23
N LEU A 210 15.78 -23.55 29.55
CA LEU A 210 15.02 -23.50 28.30
C LEU A 210 13.64 -22.88 28.48
N SER A 211 12.92 -23.22 29.56
CA SER A 211 11.61 -22.67 29.85
C SER A 211 11.66 -21.14 29.95
N ARG A 212 12.73 -20.55 30.50
CA ARG A 212 12.89 -19.08 30.52
C ARG A 212 13.02 -18.45 29.13
N PHE A 213 13.48 -19.20 28.14
CA PHE A 213 13.61 -18.73 26.75
C PHE A 213 12.43 -19.13 25.87
N ILE A 214 11.78 -20.26 26.16
CA ILE A 214 10.68 -20.85 25.37
C ILE A 214 9.30 -20.40 25.92
N ASP A 215 9.10 -20.31 27.24
CA ASP A 215 7.84 -19.91 27.91
C ASP A 215 7.47 -18.45 27.70
N ALA A 216 8.32 -17.65 27.04
CA ALA A 216 8.00 -16.28 26.67
C ALA A 216 6.99 -16.22 25.51
N ASP A 217 5.81 -16.84 25.65
CA ASP A 217 4.58 -16.68 24.84
C ASP A 217 4.74 -16.77 23.30
N SER A 218 5.84 -17.32 22.77
CA SER A 218 6.22 -17.09 21.38
C SER A 218 6.44 -18.32 20.51
N PHE A 219 6.98 -19.41 21.04
CA PHE A 219 7.40 -20.52 20.20
C PHE A 219 7.16 -21.85 20.91
N ASN A 220 6.18 -22.62 20.42
CA ASN A 220 5.99 -24.03 20.74
C ASN A 220 7.04 -24.88 19.97
N GLY A 221 8.31 -24.60 20.23
CA GLY A 221 9.43 -25.31 19.61
C GLY A 221 9.93 -26.46 20.47
N SER A 222 10.49 -27.48 19.81
CA SER A 222 11.26 -28.53 20.47
C SER A 222 12.75 -28.19 20.38
N PHE A 223 13.42 -28.20 21.52
CA PHE A 223 14.86 -28.01 21.61
C PHE A 223 15.54 -29.35 21.88
N PHE A 224 16.60 -29.62 21.12
CA PHE A 224 17.42 -30.81 21.25
C PHE A 224 18.86 -30.40 21.46
N LEU A 225 19.50 -31.02 22.46
CA LEU A 225 20.94 -31.03 22.59
C LEU A 225 21.44 -32.34 21.98
N THR A 226 22.42 -32.28 21.08
CA THR A 226 22.98 -33.46 20.42
C THR A 226 24.50 -33.46 20.55
N ASN A 227 25.10 -34.66 20.46
CA ASN A 227 26.55 -34.79 20.29
C ASN A 227 26.95 -34.60 18.80
N THR A 228 28.25 -34.67 18.51
CA THR A 228 28.75 -34.56 17.13
C THR A 228 28.30 -35.67 16.18
N GLU A 229 27.77 -36.77 16.73
CA GLU A 229 27.25 -37.91 15.95
C GLU A 229 25.75 -37.78 15.66
N GLY A 230 25.10 -36.73 16.16
CA GLY A 230 23.67 -36.48 16.02
C GLY A 230 22.80 -37.27 16.99
N GLU A 231 23.39 -37.87 18.02
CA GLU A 231 22.63 -38.56 19.07
C GLU A 231 22.03 -37.51 20.05
N PRO A 232 20.73 -37.58 20.34
CA PRO A 232 20.09 -36.67 21.29
C PRO A 232 20.58 -36.95 22.71
N LEU A 233 21.07 -35.92 23.36
CA LEU A 233 21.50 -35.89 24.76
C LEU A 233 20.38 -35.38 25.66
N PHE A 234 19.59 -34.44 25.15
CA PHE A 234 18.46 -33.82 25.84
C PHE A 234 17.38 -33.44 24.83
N SER A 235 16.12 -33.55 25.21
CA SER A 235 14.97 -33.07 24.45
C SER A 235 14.00 -32.32 25.35
N SER A 236 13.55 -31.14 24.94
CA SER A 236 12.51 -30.40 25.67
C SER A 236 11.09 -30.93 25.43
N SER A 237 10.91 -31.77 24.41
CA SER A 237 9.60 -32.33 24.04
C SER A 237 9.68 -33.85 23.96
N GLU A 238 8.67 -34.54 24.47
CA GLU A 238 8.52 -36.00 24.32
C GLU A 238 8.15 -36.39 22.87
N GLU A 239 7.83 -35.40 22.01
CA GLU A 239 7.39 -35.65 20.66
C GLU A 239 8.50 -36.33 19.84
N LYS A 240 8.14 -37.47 19.23
CA LYS A 240 9.08 -38.44 18.68
C LYS A 240 9.99 -37.84 17.62
N LEU A 241 11.27 -37.75 18.00
CA LEU A 241 12.48 -37.71 17.17
C LEU A 241 12.53 -38.68 15.98
N ALA A 242 11.60 -39.63 15.88
CA ALA A 242 11.63 -40.72 14.90
C ALA A 242 11.45 -40.26 13.44
N GLU A 243 10.93 -39.06 13.19
CA GLU A 243 10.78 -38.52 11.82
C GLU A 243 11.87 -37.52 11.40
N LEU A 244 12.61 -36.93 12.35
CA LEU A 244 13.73 -36.06 12.02
C LEU A 244 15.03 -36.86 11.99
N ASP A 245 15.66 -36.91 10.81
CA ASP A 245 17.03 -37.40 10.67
C ASP A 245 18.00 -36.37 11.26
N LEU A 246 18.09 -36.35 12.59
CA LEU A 246 18.99 -35.48 13.34
C LEU A 246 20.43 -35.64 12.88
N LYS A 247 20.84 -36.83 12.47
CA LYS A 247 22.19 -37.10 12.00
C LYS A 247 22.51 -36.29 10.75
N THR A 248 21.62 -36.29 9.76
CA THR A 248 21.77 -35.47 8.55
C THR A 248 21.80 -33.97 8.87
N ILE A 249 21.00 -33.52 9.84
CA ILE A 249 20.97 -32.11 10.28
C ILE A 249 22.28 -31.73 10.98
N SER A 250 22.74 -32.58 11.89
CA SER A 250 24.00 -32.44 12.63
C SER A 250 25.20 -32.40 11.70
N GLU A 251 25.28 -33.33 10.74
CA GLU A 251 26.32 -33.34 9.71
C GLU A 251 26.29 -32.05 8.88
N SER A 252 25.12 -31.58 8.48
CA SER A 252 24.97 -30.33 7.72
C SER A 252 25.40 -29.10 8.54
N ALA A 253 25.05 -29.05 9.83
CA ALA A 253 25.44 -27.98 10.74
C ALA A 253 26.95 -27.98 11.07
N LEU A 254 27.58 -29.14 11.11
CA LEU A 254 29.04 -29.28 11.26
C LEU A 254 29.79 -28.70 10.06
N HIS A 255 29.30 -28.94 8.84
CA HIS A 255 29.93 -28.42 7.62
C HIS A 255 29.78 -26.90 7.45
N SER A 256 28.72 -26.30 8.01
CA SER A 256 28.53 -24.85 8.01
C SER A 256 29.33 -24.14 9.13
N GLY A 257 29.93 -24.88 10.07
CA GLY A 257 30.66 -24.33 11.21
C GLY A 257 29.73 -23.71 12.26
N ARG A 258 30.12 -22.57 12.86
CA ARG A 258 29.25 -21.80 13.78
C ARG A 258 28.03 -21.17 13.07
N ILE A 259 27.89 -21.37 11.76
CA ILE A 259 26.84 -20.78 10.95
C ILE A 259 25.59 -21.66 11.02
N MET A 260 24.48 -20.98 11.29
CA MET A 260 23.18 -21.59 11.48
C MET A 260 22.70 -22.31 10.22
N TYR A 261 22.41 -23.61 10.33
CA TYR A 261 21.69 -24.32 9.27
C TYR A 261 20.21 -24.01 9.44
N HIS A 262 19.64 -23.32 8.46
CA HIS A 262 18.20 -23.09 8.35
C HIS A 262 17.65 -23.92 7.20
N SER A 263 16.78 -24.87 7.51
CA SER A 263 16.10 -25.65 6.49
C SER A 263 14.66 -25.89 6.88
N VAL A 264 13.79 -25.77 5.88
CA VAL A 264 12.40 -26.20 5.98
C VAL A 264 12.36 -27.65 5.52
N VAL A 265 12.38 -28.57 6.50
CA VAL A 265 12.26 -30.00 6.23
C VAL A 265 10.83 -30.41 6.55
N GLY A 266 10.05 -30.69 5.49
CA GLY A 266 8.64 -31.01 5.62
C GLY A 266 7.84 -29.84 6.18
N HIS A 267 7.30 -30.00 7.39
CA HIS A 267 6.49 -29.00 8.08
C HIS A 267 7.23 -28.29 9.21
N ASN A 268 8.55 -28.44 9.32
CA ASN A 268 9.33 -27.89 10.42
C ASN A 268 10.43 -26.95 9.92
N VAL A 269 10.63 -25.87 10.65
CA VAL A 269 11.77 -24.96 10.54
C VAL A 269 12.82 -25.44 11.53
N ILE A 270 13.99 -25.80 11.03
CA ILE A 270 15.08 -26.33 11.84
C ILE A 270 16.21 -25.31 11.83
N SER A 271 16.66 -24.94 13.03
CA SER A 271 17.82 -24.10 13.26
C SER A 271 18.83 -24.88 14.10
N ALA A 272 20.06 -25.03 13.61
CA ALA A 272 21.12 -25.76 14.31
C ALA A 272 22.36 -24.89 14.49
N MET A 273 23.03 -25.02 15.64
CA MET A 273 24.27 -24.32 15.99
C MET A 273 25.21 -25.25 16.77
N SER A 274 26.50 -25.24 16.45
CA SER A 274 27.51 -25.98 17.21
C SER A 274 28.05 -25.16 18.39
N SER A 275 28.42 -25.82 19.48
CA SER A 275 29.09 -25.22 20.65
C SER A 275 30.48 -24.68 20.31
N ASP A 276 30.98 -23.77 21.13
CA ASP A 276 32.33 -23.19 20.95
C ASP A 276 33.46 -24.24 21.06
N ASP A 277 33.25 -25.37 21.74
CA ASP A 277 34.20 -26.49 21.81
C ASP A 277 34.00 -27.57 20.74
N GLY A 278 32.91 -27.45 19.95
CA GLY A 278 32.57 -28.35 18.86
C GLY A 278 32.13 -29.76 19.29
N GLN A 279 31.94 -30.03 20.59
CA GLN A 279 31.48 -31.34 21.07
C GLN A 279 29.96 -31.46 21.14
N LEU A 280 29.26 -30.32 21.17
CA LEU A 280 27.83 -30.23 21.35
C LEU A 280 27.19 -29.48 20.19
N GLN A 281 25.94 -29.83 19.91
CA GLN A 281 25.11 -29.13 18.94
C GLN A 281 23.73 -28.84 19.51
N TYR A 282 23.32 -27.59 19.36
CA TYR A 282 22.04 -27.05 19.76
C TYR A 282 21.13 -27.04 18.54
N ILE A 283 20.05 -27.83 18.58
CA ILE A 283 19.09 -27.93 17.49
C ILE A 283 17.73 -27.47 18.00
N PHE A 284 17.15 -26.47 17.34
CA PHE A 284 15.83 -25.97 17.64
C PHE A 284 14.91 -26.22 16.45
N VAL A 285 13.79 -26.89 16.73
CA VAL A 285 12.82 -27.34 15.73
C VAL A 285 11.50 -26.69 16.03
N VAL A 286 10.98 -25.89 15.11
CA VAL A 286 9.71 -25.20 15.26
C VAL A 286 8.77 -25.60 14.12
N PRO A 287 7.54 -26.04 14.39
CA PRO A 287 6.57 -26.27 13.33
C PRO A 287 6.33 -25.01 12.51
N THR A 288 6.37 -25.12 11.18
CA THR A 288 6.12 -24.00 10.23
C THR A 288 4.78 -23.32 10.50
N SER A 289 3.75 -24.09 10.89
CA SER A 289 2.44 -23.56 11.26
C SER A 289 2.48 -22.59 12.43
N GLU A 290 3.39 -22.83 13.38
CA GLU A 290 3.57 -22.02 14.57
C GLU A 290 4.59 -20.91 14.34
N PHE A 291 5.69 -21.22 13.65
CA PHE A 291 6.72 -20.26 13.24
C PHE A 291 6.11 -19.08 12.47
N TYR A 292 5.21 -19.37 11.51
CA TYR A 292 4.52 -18.35 10.72
C TYR A 292 3.14 -17.97 11.29
N LEU A 293 2.73 -18.48 12.46
CA LEU A 293 1.43 -18.15 13.05
C LEU A 293 1.29 -16.64 13.28
N ARG A 294 2.35 -16.00 13.79
CA ARG A 294 2.38 -14.55 13.99
C ARG A 294 2.33 -13.78 12.67
N SER A 295 3.02 -14.27 11.64
CA SER A 295 2.95 -13.72 10.28
C SER A 295 1.52 -13.79 9.73
N LYS A 296 0.84 -14.93 9.94
CA LYS A 296 -0.56 -15.11 9.57
C LYS A 296 -1.50 -14.18 10.36
N GLN A 297 -1.30 -14.02 11.67
CA GLN A 297 -2.10 -13.07 12.46
C GLN A 297 -1.93 -11.62 11.99
N ILE A 298 -0.71 -11.24 11.60
CA ILE A 298 -0.46 -9.92 11.01
C ILE A 298 -1.19 -9.80 9.66
N LEU A 299 -1.15 -10.84 8.83
CA LEU A 299 -1.88 -10.88 7.56
C LEU A 299 -3.39 -10.74 7.78
N ASP A 300 -3.97 -11.49 8.72
CA ASP A 300 -5.39 -11.41 9.06
C ASP A 300 -5.78 -10.00 9.54
N ARG A 301 -4.91 -9.34 10.33
CA ARG A 301 -5.11 -7.94 10.76
C ARG A 301 -5.02 -6.96 9.59
N ILE A 302 -4.09 -7.15 8.66
CA ILE A 302 -3.98 -6.33 7.45
C ILE A 302 -5.22 -6.50 6.57
N VAL A 303 -5.69 -7.74 6.37
CA VAL A 303 -6.91 -8.03 5.60
C VAL A 303 -8.12 -7.38 6.26
N LEU A 304 -8.26 -7.50 7.58
CA LEU A 304 -9.33 -6.85 8.34
C LEU A 304 -9.29 -5.32 8.17
N LEU A 305 -8.12 -4.71 8.32
CA LEU A 305 -7.92 -3.27 8.13
C LEU A 305 -8.30 -2.85 6.69
N SER A 306 -7.94 -3.65 5.69
CA SER A 306 -8.28 -3.41 4.29
C SER A 306 -9.78 -3.48 4.02
N VAL A 307 -10.49 -4.42 4.66
CA VAL A 307 -11.96 -4.49 4.59
C VAL A 307 -12.61 -3.25 5.22
N VAL A 308 -12.11 -2.81 6.38
CA VAL A 308 -12.59 -1.59 7.05
C VAL A 308 -12.35 -0.35 6.18
N MET A 309 -11.15 -0.23 5.61
CA MET A 309 -10.80 0.87 4.70
C MET A 309 -11.69 0.88 3.45
N LEU A 310 -11.99 -0.28 2.89
CA LEU A 310 -12.89 -0.41 1.75
C LEU A 310 -14.32 0.05 2.11
N ALA A 311 -14.84 -0.35 3.28
CA ALA A 311 -16.16 0.08 3.75
C ALA A 311 -16.23 1.61 3.96
N LEU A 312 -15.22 2.20 4.58
CA LEU A 312 -15.09 3.65 4.77
C LEU A 312 -15.01 4.40 3.43
N THR A 313 -14.23 3.87 2.48
CA THR A 313 -14.09 4.46 1.14
C THR A 313 -15.41 4.44 0.39
N LEU A 314 -16.17 3.33 0.43
CA LEU A 314 -17.51 3.26 -0.16
C LEU A 314 -18.48 4.26 0.48
N LEU A 315 -18.40 4.44 1.81
CA LEU A 315 -19.22 5.42 2.52
C LEU A 315 -18.88 6.85 2.08
N ILE A 316 -17.60 7.19 1.99
CA ILE A 316 -17.15 8.50 1.49
C ILE A 316 -17.61 8.73 0.05
N ILE A 317 -17.43 7.75 -0.84
CA ILE A 317 -17.91 7.84 -2.24
C ILE A 317 -19.41 8.13 -2.26
N TYR A 318 -20.21 7.41 -1.45
CA TYR A 318 -21.65 7.61 -1.39
C TYR A 318 -22.01 9.05 -0.96
N PHE A 319 -21.38 9.57 0.09
CA PHE A 319 -21.61 10.93 0.57
C PHE A 319 -21.18 12.00 -0.45
N VAL A 320 -19.96 11.89 -0.97
CA VAL A 320 -19.42 12.82 -1.97
C VAL A 320 -20.29 12.83 -3.23
N THR A 321 -20.69 11.66 -3.73
CA THR A 321 -21.57 11.58 -4.90
C THR A 321 -22.94 12.21 -4.61
N ARG A 322 -23.49 12.00 -3.41
CA ARG A 322 -24.77 12.62 -3.03
C ARG A 322 -24.70 14.14 -2.96
N ILE A 323 -23.58 14.69 -2.48
CA ILE A 323 -23.34 16.13 -2.39
C ILE A 323 -23.15 16.72 -3.80
N ASN A 324 -22.33 16.07 -4.63
CA ASN A 324 -21.94 16.60 -5.95
C ASN A 324 -22.98 16.37 -7.06
N TYR A 325 -23.88 15.40 -6.92
CA TYR A 325 -24.84 15.09 -7.97
C TYR A 325 -25.86 16.21 -8.22
N LYS A 326 -26.35 16.88 -7.17
CA LYS A 326 -27.30 17.98 -7.29
C LYS A 326 -26.76 19.16 -8.13
N PRO A 327 -25.62 19.77 -7.79
CA PRO A 327 -25.09 20.91 -8.55
C PRO A 327 -24.78 20.54 -10.00
N ILE A 328 -24.23 19.34 -10.27
CA ILE A 328 -23.97 18.91 -11.67
C ILE A 328 -25.28 18.81 -12.47
N THR A 329 -26.35 18.25 -11.89
CA THR A 329 -27.64 18.20 -12.58
C THR A 329 -28.25 19.57 -12.81
N ASP A 330 -28.01 20.52 -11.91
CA ASP A 330 -28.52 21.88 -12.03
C ASP A 330 -27.74 22.67 -13.09
N ILE A 331 -26.41 22.49 -13.21
CA ILE A 331 -25.59 23.05 -14.30
C ILE A 331 -26.04 22.52 -15.66
N VAL A 332 -26.21 21.21 -15.79
CA VAL A 332 -26.63 20.59 -17.06
C VAL A 332 -28.02 21.07 -17.47
N ARG A 333 -28.95 21.20 -16.51
CA ARG A 333 -30.28 21.77 -16.77
C ARG A 333 -30.22 23.24 -17.17
N SER A 334 -29.42 24.04 -16.49
CA SER A 334 -29.27 25.47 -16.78
C SER A 334 -28.64 25.69 -18.17
N GLY A 335 -27.63 24.89 -18.53
CA GLY A 335 -27.04 24.90 -19.86
C GLY A 335 -28.02 24.48 -20.96
N GLN A 336 -28.83 23.44 -20.73
CA GLN A 336 -29.89 23.02 -21.66
C GLN A 336 -30.96 24.10 -21.83
N GLN A 337 -31.38 24.76 -20.75
CA GLN A 337 -32.37 25.84 -20.80
C GLN A 337 -31.88 27.08 -21.55
N VAL A 338 -30.59 27.42 -21.42
CA VAL A 338 -29.95 28.50 -22.20
C VAL A 338 -29.86 28.13 -23.69
N LEU A 339 -29.56 26.86 -24.01
CA LEU A 339 -29.54 26.37 -25.39
C LEU A 339 -30.94 26.30 -26.03
N ASP A 340 -31.98 26.05 -25.23
CA ASP A 340 -33.37 25.92 -25.68
C ASP A 340 -34.14 27.27 -25.71
N GLY A 341 -33.47 28.40 -25.48
CA GLY A 341 -34.03 29.75 -25.69
C GLY A 341 -35.12 30.17 -24.70
N LEU A 342 -35.24 29.53 -23.53
CA LEU A 342 -36.27 29.84 -22.53
C LEU A 342 -35.74 30.71 -21.38
N ASN A 343 -36.50 31.75 -21.03
CA ASN A 343 -36.23 32.64 -19.89
C ASN A 343 -36.03 31.86 -18.59
N LEU A 344 -34.88 32.09 -17.94
CA LEU A 344 -34.46 31.41 -16.72
C LEU A 344 -35.38 31.77 -15.53
N PRO A 345 -35.87 30.81 -14.74
CA PRO A 345 -36.47 31.11 -13.44
C PRO A 345 -35.42 31.60 -12.43
N PRO A 346 -35.78 32.46 -11.45
CA PRO A 346 -34.83 33.02 -10.49
C PRO A 346 -34.20 31.92 -9.63
N VAL A 347 -32.87 31.83 -9.68
CA VAL A 347 -32.05 30.87 -8.95
C VAL A 347 -32.15 31.14 -7.44
N ARG A 348 -32.58 30.13 -6.67
CA ARG A 348 -32.53 30.18 -5.20
C ARG A 348 -31.08 30.11 -4.73
N GLN A 349 -30.64 31.15 -4.03
CA GLN A 349 -29.31 31.28 -3.41
C GLN A 349 -28.97 30.08 -2.52
N ARG A 350 -27.95 29.30 -2.92
CA ARG A 350 -27.20 28.47 -1.98
C ARG A 350 -25.76 28.23 -2.46
N SER A 351 -24.86 29.02 -1.87
CA SER A 351 -23.40 28.93 -1.74
C SER A 351 -22.64 27.86 -2.56
N SER A 352 -21.94 28.31 -3.60
CA SER A 352 -20.48 28.16 -3.70
C SER A 352 -19.96 29.15 -4.77
N ASP A 353 -18.96 29.94 -4.42
CA ASP A 353 -18.39 31.07 -5.19
C ASP A 353 -18.09 30.74 -6.68
N ASP A 354 -17.65 29.50 -6.96
CA ASP A 354 -17.35 29.06 -8.32
C ASP A 354 -18.61 28.78 -9.17
N TYR A 355 -19.74 28.43 -8.54
CA TYR A 355 -21.02 28.21 -9.22
C TYR A 355 -21.62 29.56 -9.65
N GLU A 356 -21.52 30.58 -8.81
CA GLU A 356 -21.95 31.95 -9.16
C GLU A 356 -21.10 32.53 -10.29
N ARG A 357 -19.81 32.21 -10.35
CA ARG A 357 -18.95 32.61 -11.47
C ARG A 357 -19.35 31.98 -12.80
N ILE A 358 -19.64 30.67 -12.81
CA ILE A 358 -20.02 29.98 -14.05
C ILE A 358 -21.41 30.43 -14.51
N VAL A 359 -22.39 30.50 -13.61
CA VAL A 359 -23.73 30.99 -13.93
C VAL A 359 -23.68 32.47 -14.35
N GLY A 360 -22.95 33.31 -13.61
CA GLY A 360 -22.76 34.71 -13.96
C GLY A 360 -22.11 34.90 -15.32
N THR A 361 -21.10 34.09 -15.67
CA THR A 361 -20.47 34.14 -16.99
C THR A 361 -21.43 33.71 -18.10
N LEU A 362 -22.29 32.72 -17.86
CA LEU A 362 -23.32 32.29 -18.81
C LEU A 362 -24.39 33.36 -19.00
N THR A 363 -24.80 34.06 -17.94
CA THR A 363 -25.77 35.17 -18.04
C THR A 363 -25.17 36.35 -18.77
N ILE A 364 -23.93 36.73 -18.45
CA ILE A 364 -23.19 37.81 -19.15
C ILE A 364 -23.02 37.47 -20.63
N LEU A 365 -22.77 36.20 -20.97
CA LEU A 365 -22.64 35.78 -22.36
C LEU A 365 -23.99 35.83 -23.08
N GLY A 366 -25.08 35.44 -22.43
CA GLY A 366 -26.44 35.58 -22.95
C GLY A 366 -26.82 37.05 -23.21
N ASP A 367 -26.55 37.93 -22.24
CA ASP A 367 -26.79 39.37 -22.35
C ASP A 367 -25.90 40.00 -23.43
N PHE A 368 -24.63 39.59 -23.53
CA PHE A 368 -23.71 40.05 -24.56
C PHE A 368 -24.16 39.60 -25.96
N VAL A 369 -24.63 38.36 -26.11
CA VAL A 369 -25.18 37.88 -27.39
C VAL A 369 -26.44 38.67 -27.76
N GLN A 370 -27.34 38.94 -26.83
CA GLN A 370 -28.53 39.76 -27.09
C GLN A 370 -28.17 41.22 -27.45
N GLN A 371 -27.27 41.86 -26.70
CA GLN A 371 -26.84 43.24 -26.97
C GLN A 371 -26.12 43.38 -28.32
N ASN A 372 -25.36 42.36 -28.74
CA ASN A 372 -24.63 42.37 -30.00
C ASN A 372 -25.43 41.80 -31.18
N LEU A 373 -26.63 41.26 -30.96
CA LEU A 373 -27.47 40.69 -32.03
C LEU A 373 -27.79 41.73 -33.11
N GLY A 374 -27.97 42.99 -32.73
CA GLY A 374 -28.15 44.11 -33.66
C GLY A 374 -26.93 44.36 -34.56
N ILE A 375 -25.71 44.17 -34.04
CA ILE A 375 -24.46 44.31 -34.81
C ILE A 375 -24.31 43.12 -35.78
N VAL A 376 -24.60 41.91 -35.32
CA VAL A 376 -24.55 40.70 -36.16
C VAL A 376 -25.57 40.79 -37.30
N LYS A 377 -26.80 41.25 -37.03
CA LYS A 377 -27.80 41.56 -38.06
C LYS A 377 -27.22 42.50 -39.11
N ARG A 378 -26.69 43.67 -38.70
CA ARG A 378 -26.10 44.65 -39.62
C ARG A 378 -24.96 44.06 -40.45
N SER A 379 -24.05 43.29 -39.85
CA SER A 379 -22.94 42.63 -40.56
C SER A 379 -23.47 41.66 -41.61
N PHE A 380 -24.46 40.84 -41.26
CA PHE A 380 -25.09 39.90 -42.18
C PHE A 380 -25.77 40.60 -43.36
N PHE A 381 -26.46 41.72 -43.14
CA PHE A 381 -27.03 42.51 -44.23
C PHE A 381 -25.97 43.10 -45.16
N VAL A 382 -24.82 43.54 -44.63
CA VAL A 382 -23.71 43.99 -45.47
C VAL A 382 -23.10 42.83 -46.27
N GLU A 383 -22.97 41.64 -45.66
CA GLU A 383 -22.54 40.42 -46.35
C GLU A 383 -23.49 40.07 -47.51
N LEU A 384 -24.81 40.16 -47.32
CA LEU A 384 -25.82 39.96 -48.36
C LEU A 384 -25.67 40.96 -49.52
N LEU A 385 -25.51 42.25 -49.20
CA LEU A 385 -25.34 43.29 -50.23
C LEU A 385 -24.05 43.14 -51.04
N GLU A 386 -22.99 42.62 -50.42
CA GLU A 386 -21.66 42.46 -51.06
C GLU A 386 -21.44 41.09 -51.69
N ASN A 387 -22.43 40.20 -51.66
CA ASN A 387 -22.33 38.80 -52.09
C ASN A 387 -21.19 38.04 -51.38
N ARG A 388 -20.96 38.33 -50.09
CA ARG A 388 -19.92 37.70 -49.26
C ARG A 388 -20.51 36.64 -48.34
N PHE A 389 -21.44 35.85 -48.83
CA PHE A 389 -22.08 34.79 -48.06
C PHE A 389 -22.00 33.45 -48.77
N ASP A 390 -22.00 32.36 -48.00
CA ASP A 390 -22.13 31.00 -48.53
C ASP A 390 -23.62 30.62 -48.58
N PRO A 391 -24.19 30.36 -49.78
CA PRO A 391 -25.61 30.03 -49.95
C PRO A 391 -26.09 28.89 -49.04
N ARG A 392 -25.21 27.94 -48.69
CA ARG A 392 -25.56 26.78 -47.86
C ARG A 392 -25.90 27.13 -46.41
N TYR A 393 -25.42 28.28 -45.93
CA TYR A 393 -25.56 28.69 -44.53
C TYR A 393 -26.51 29.87 -44.34
N VAL A 394 -27.06 30.42 -45.43
CA VAL A 394 -27.94 31.59 -45.37
C VAL A 394 -29.22 31.30 -44.63
N GLU A 395 -29.90 30.19 -44.93
CA GLU A 395 -31.15 29.81 -44.27
C GLU A 395 -30.96 29.60 -42.76
N GLN A 396 -29.83 28.99 -42.37
CA GLN A 396 -29.48 28.79 -40.96
C GLN A 396 -29.20 30.12 -40.26
N LYS A 397 -28.47 31.04 -40.90
CA LYS A 397 -28.22 32.38 -40.37
C LYS A 397 -29.50 33.21 -40.26
N LEU A 398 -30.40 33.12 -41.24
CA LEU A 398 -31.70 33.80 -41.22
C LEU A 398 -32.59 33.30 -40.07
N ALA A 399 -32.65 31.98 -39.87
CA ALA A 399 -33.37 31.36 -38.76
C ALA A 399 -32.79 31.77 -37.40
N TYR A 400 -31.45 31.82 -37.28
CA TYR A 400 -30.78 32.25 -36.04
C TYR A 400 -31.01 33.73 -35.71
N LEU A 401 -31.08 34.59 -36.74
CA LEU A 401 -31.26 36.03 -36.57
C LEU A 401 -32.74 36.46 -36.48
N ASP A 402 -33.69 35.53 -36.59
CA ASP A 402 -35.12 35.83 -36.61
C ASP A 402 -35.45 36.88 -37.69
N ILE A 403 -34.94 36.67 -38.90
CA ILE A 403 -35.24 37.49 -40.08
C ILE A 403 -36.11 36.65 -41.01
N SER A 404 -37.37 37.06 -41.14
CA SER A 404 -38.31 36.47 -42.10
C SER A 404 -38.57 37.45 -43.24
N PHE A 405 -38.32 37.01 -44.47
CA PHE A 405 -38.70 37.75 -45.67
C PHE A 405 -40.17 37.50 -45.99
N VAL A 406 -40.90 38.56 -46.30
CA VAL A 406 -42.35 38.58 -46.47
C VAL A 406 -42.76 38.13 -47.88
N GLY A 407 -41.87 38.26 -48.87
CA GLY A 407 -42.13 37.86 -50.25
C GLY A 407 -40.90 37.38 -51.01
N SER A 408 -41.08 37.09 -52.30
CA SER A 408 -40.03 36.53 -53.15
C SER A 408 -39.29 37.57 -53.98
N PHE A 409 -39.65 38.85 -53.91
CA PHE A 409 -39.03 39.91 -54.71
C PHE A 409 -38.14 40.79 -53.83
N PHE A 410 -36.93 41.06 -54.30
CA PHE A 410 -35.92 41.86 -53.60
C PHE A 410 -35.46 43.01 -54.48
N SER A 411 -35.37 44.21 -53.91
CA SER A 411 -34.75 45.37 -54.55
C SER A 411 -33.92 46.13 -53.51
N VAL A 412 -32.84 46.76 -53.96
CA VAL A 412 -31.98 47.58 -53.12
C VAL A 412 -32.16 49.05 -53.49
N ILE A 413 -32.52 49.85 -52.49
CA ILE A 413 -32.72 51.29 -52.60
C ILE A 413 -31.52 51.97 -51.94
N THR A 414 -30.77 52.75 -52.70
CA THR A 414 -29.67 53.54 -52.18
C THR A 414 -30.09 55.00 -52.10
N ILE A 415 -29.97 55.59 -50.90
CA ILE A 415 -30.26 56.99 -50.64
C ILE A 415 -28.94 57.68 -50.34
N THR A 416 -28.55 58.63 -51.19
CA THR A 416 -27.36 59.46 -50.99
C THR A 416 -27.78 60.90 -50.72
N TYR A 417 -27.23 61.52 -49.68
CA TYR A 417 -27.49 62.92 -49.32
C TYR A 417 -26.21 63.77 -49.40
N PHE A 418 -26.34 65.07 -49.70
CA PHE A 418 -25.22 66.01 -49.85
C PHE A 418 -24.97 66.84 -48.56
N ASP A 419 -23.73 67.34 -48.42
CA ASP A 419 -23.06 67.68 -47.15
C ASP A 419 -23.49 68.98 -46.45
N GLU A 420 -24.34 69.81 -47.05
CA GLU A 420 -24.62 71.16 -46.56
C GLU A 420 -25.46 71.22 -45.25
N LEU A 421 -25.65 70.08 -44.56
CA LEU A 421 -26.62 69.90 -43.49
C LEU A 421 -26.08 69.43 -42.14
N GLU A 422 -24.78 69.14 -41.99
CA GLU A 422 -24.25 68.67 -40.69
C GLU A 422 -24.30 69.74 -39.57
N GLY A 423 -24.62 71.00 -39.88
CA GLY A 423 -24.68 72.09 -38.90
C GLY A 423 -26.07 72.48 -38.36
N LYS A 424 -27.17 71.94 -38.90
CA LYS A 424 -28.54 72.45 -38.60
C LYS A 424 -29.59 71.41 -38.18
N LEU A 425 -29.22 70.13 -38.13
CA LEU A 425 -30.12 69.09 -37.60
C LEU A 425 -30.17 69.17 -36.06
N PRO A 426 -31.32 68.89 -35.43
CA PRO A 426 -31.44 68.90 -33.97
C PRO A 426 -30.42 67.94 -33.37
N SER A 427 -29.53 68.50 -32.56
CA SER A 427 -28.40 67.83 -31.93
C SER A 427 -28.87 66.63 -31.11
N GLY A 428 -28.72 65.41 -31.66
CA GLY A 428 -28.96 64.17 -30.91
C GLY A 428 -29.06 62.89 -31.73
N SER A 429 -29.59 62.96 -32.96
CA SER A 429 -29.69 61.80 -33.86
C SER A 429 -29.42 62.27 -35.29
N GLY A 430 -28.40 61.71 -35.95
CA GLY A 430 -28.06 62.12 -37.31
C GLY A 430 -29.24 61.92 -38.26
N PHE A 431 -29.32 62.69 -39.35
CA PHE A 431 -30.35 62.53 -40.40
C PHE A 431 -30.53 61.08 -40.86
N SER A 432 -29.44 60.32 -40.87
CA SER A 432 -29.45 58.90 -41.18
C SER A 432 -30.20 58.04 -40.17
N ASP A 433 -30.15 58.35 -38.87
CA ASP A 433 -30.88 57.59 -37.84
C ASP A 433 -32.38 57.89 -37.90
N TRP A 434 -32.73 59.14 -38.19
CA TRP A 434 -34.11 59.52 -38.49
C TRP A 434 -34.64 58.80 -39.72
N LEU A 435 -33.87 58.75 -40.82
CA LEU A 435 -34.28 58.08 -42.05
C LEU A 435 -34.45 56.57 -41.86
N LEU A 436 -33.57 55.94 -41.06
CA LEU A 436 -33.70 54.54 -40.69
C LEU A 436 -34.96 54.29 -39.84
N GLY A 437 -35.31 55.23 -38.95
CA GLY A 437 -36.56 55.18 -38.19
C GLY A 437 -37.78 55.29 -39.11
N ALA A 438 -37.81 56.26 -40.02
CA ALA A 438 -38.89 56.43 -40.99
C ALA A 438 -39.05 55.21 -41.92
N LEU A 439 -37.94 54.58 -42.33
CA LEU A 439 -37.96 53.33 -43.10
C LEU A 439 -38.53 52.16 -42.29
N HIS A 440 -38.29 52.13 -40.98
CA HIS A 440 -38.85 51.12 -40.09
C HIS A 440 -40.36 51.32 -39.92
N ASP A 441 -40.82 52.56 -39.77
CA ASP A 441 -42.26 52.89 -39.63
C ASP A 441 -43.06 52.60 -40.92
N MET A 442 -42.38 52.53 -42.07
CA MET A 442 -42.97 52.13 -43.36
C MET A 442 -43.10 50.62 -43.54
N GLN A 443 -42.61 49.79 -42.61
CA GLN A 443 -42.80 48.34 -42.68
C GLN A 443 -44.28 47.99 -42.48
N ASP A 444 -44.80 47.11 -43.33
CA ASP A 444 -46.15 46.55 -43.22
C ASP A 444 -46.08 45.04 -43.48
N SER A 445 -47.17 44.33 -43.24
CA SER A 445 -47.40 42.92 -43.50
C SER A 445 -47.06 42.44 -44.93
N GLU A 446 -46.89 43.36 -45.88
CA GLU A 446 -46.56 43.08 -47.28
C GLU A 446 -45.19 43.61 -47.70
N LEU A 447 -44.47 44.30 -46.80
CA LEU A 447 -43.24 45.05 -47.07
C LEU A 447 -42.24 44.92 -45.92
N PHE A 448 -41.12 44.26 -46.19
CA PHE A 448 -39.98 44.23 -45.29
C PHE A 448 -38.88 45.18 -45.77
N LEU A 449 -38.57 46.21 -44.98
CA LEU A 449 -37.53 47.21 -45.26
C LEU A 449 -36.40 47.13 -44.23
N TYR A 450 -35.18 46.83 -44.65
CA TYR A 450 -34.04 46.88 -43.74
C TYR A 450 -32.97 47.86 -44.25
N GLY A 451 -32.83 48.97 -43.54
CA GLY A 451 -31.82 49.99 -43.83
C GLY A 451 -30.52 49.78 -43.06
N THR A 452 -29.38 49.96 -43.74
CA THR A 452 -28.07 50.06 -43.10
C THR A 452 -27.26 51.22 -43.66
N ARG A 453 -26.40 51.81 -42.84
CA ARG A 453 -25.53 52.92 -43.24
C ARG A 453 -24.30 52.38 -43.95
N LYS A 454 -23.97 52.91 -45.13
CA LYS A 454 -22.78 52.51 -45.91
C LYS A 454 -21.92 53.72 -46.24
N GLY A 455 -21.22 54.22 -45.22
CA GLY A 455 -20.45 55.46 -45.26
C GLY A 455 -21.21 56.66 -44.69
N PRO A 456 -20.59 57.84 -44.61
CA PRO A 456 -21.15 59.00 -43.91
C PRO A 456 -22.37 59.62 -44.58
N LYS A 457 -22.63 59.33 -45.87
CA LYS A 457 -23.64 60.02 -46.69
C LYS A 457 -24.57 59.11 -47.48
N ARG A 458 -24.50 57.81 -47.22
CA ARG A 458 -25.20 56.81 -48.02
C ARG A 458 -25.88 55.81 -47.10
N ILE A 459 -27.19 55.68 -47.29
CA ILE A 459 -27.99 54.64 -46.67
C ILE A 459 -28.39 53.67 -47.77
N VAL A 460 -28.27 52.39 -47.47
CA VAL A 460 -28.70 51.32 -48.37
C VAL A 460 -29.82 50.58 -47.67
N CYS A 461 -30.96 50.49 -48.32
CA CYS A 461 -32.13 49.79 -47.84
C CYS A 461 -32.38 48.56 -48.71
N LEU A 462 -32.44 47.39 -48.08
CA LEU A 462 -32.95 46.19 -48.71
C LEU A 462 -34.47 46.18 -48.54
N ALA A 463 -35.18 46.12 -49.65
CA ALA A 463 -36.62 46.07 -49.67
C ALA A 463 -37.08 44.72 -50.23
N ASN A 464 -37.95 44.04 -49.49
CA ASN A 464 -38.51 42.75 -49.84
C ASN A 464 -40.04 42.82 -49.90
N PHE A 465 -40.61 42.34 -51.00
CA PHE A 465 -42.01 42.54 -51.37
C PHE A 465 -42.64 41.23 -51.86
N GLN A 466 -43.96 41.11 -51.70
CA GLN A 466 -44.74 40.02 -52.30
C GLN A 466 -45.08 40.25 -53.78
N ASP A 467 -45.24 41.51 -54.20
CA ASP A 467 -45.63 41.88 -55.57
C ASP A 467 -44.65 42.92 -56.13
N GLU A 468 -44.12 42.66 -57.33
CA GLU A 468 -43.20 43.52 -58.07
C GLU A 468 -43.77 44.92 -58.33
N ARG A 469 -45.10 45.05 -58.49
CA ARG A 469 -45.75 46.35 -58.76
C ARG A 469 -45.65 47.33 -57.59
N LYS A 470 -45.47 46.83 -56.36
CA LYS A 470 -45.37 47.66 -55.15
C LYS A 470 -44.03 48.36 -55.02
N VAL A 471 -43.00 47.94 -55.77
CA VAL A 471 -41.69 48.60 -55.74
C VAL A 471 -41.82 50.06 -56.18
N MET A 472 -42.60 50.34 -57.22
CA MET A 472 -42.85 51.70 -57.68
C MET A 472 -43.61 52.54 -56.65
N THR A 473 -44.62 51.96 -56.00
CA THR A 473 -45.39 52.64 -54.95
C THR A 473 -44.51 53.00 -53.75
N VAL A 474 -43.65 52.08 -53.29
CA VAL A 474 -42.73 52.36 -52.17
C VAL A 474 -41.66 53.37 -52.56
N CYS A 475 -41.21 53.38 -53.81
CA CYS A 475 -40.30 54.41 -54.31
C CYS A 475 -41.00 55.77 -54.37
N GLU A 476 -42.24 55.83 -54.84
CA GLU A 476 -43.06 57.05 -54.84
C GLU A 476 -43.35 57.55 -53.43
N ASP A 477 -43.63 56.66 -52.48
CA ASP A 477 -43.86 56.99 -51.07
C ASP A 477 -42.59 57.49 -50.39
N LEU A 478 -41.45 56.85 -50.64
CA LEU A 478 -40.14 57.31 -50.16
C LEU A 478 -39.77 58.65 -50.77
N VAL A 479 -39.94 58.83 -52.08
CA VAL A 479 -39.67 60.10 -52.76
C VAL A 479 -40.63 61.18 -52.28
N SER A 480 -41.91 60.87 -52.06
CA SER A 480 -42.90 61.82 -51.52
C SER A 480 -42.61 62.18 -50.06
N GLY A 481 -42.15 61.23 -49.25
CA GLY A 481 -41.71 61.43 -47.88
C GLY A 481 -40.47 62.32 -47.83
N CYS A 482 -39.46 62.02 -48.66
CA CYS A 482 -38.27 62.84 -48.84
C CYS A 482 -38.62 64.25 -49.36
N ASN A 483 -39.55 64.40 -50.30
CA ASN A 483 -39.98 65.69 -50.83
C ASN A 483 -40.80 66.51 -49.83
N ARG A 484 -41.59 65.86 -48.96
CA ARG A 484 -42.26 66.54 -47.83
C ARG A 484 -41.27 67.17 -46.86
N LEU A 485 -40.11 66.54 -46.66
CA LEU A 485 -39.01 67.11 -45.86
C LEU A 485 -38.36 68.31 -46.55
N ASN A 486 -38.19 68.25 -47.87
CA ASN A 486 -37.72 69.40 -48.65
C ASN A 486 -38.66 70.61 -48.56
N GLY A 487 -39.97 70.38 -48.35
CA GLY A 487 -40.97 71.41 -48.12
C GLY A 487 -40.85 72.16 -46.78
N LEU A 488 -40.07 71.65 -45.82
CA LEU A 488 -39.87 72.25 -44.50
C LEU A 488 -38.76 73.32 -44.44
N GLY A 489 -38.19 73.73 -45.58
CA GLY A 489 -37.51 75.03 -45.70
C GLY A 489 -36.02 75.06 -46.01
N GLU A 490 -35.37 73.94 -46.38
CA GLU A 490 -34.00 73.95 -46.94
C GLU A 490 -33.85 72.86 -48.02
N GLN A 491 -33.11 73.15 -49.10
CA GLN A 491 -32.92 72.24 -50.24
C GLN A 491 -32.03 71.05 -49.86
N ILE A 492 -32.60 69.97 -49.31
CA ILE A 492 -31.85 68.73 -49.13
C ILE A 492 -31.73 68.05 -50.50
N GLY A 493 -30.53 68.09 -51.07
CA GLY A 493 -30.19 67.27 -52.22
C GLY A 493 -30.22 65.79 -51.83
N LEU A 494 -31.33 65.12 -52.09
CA LEU A 494 -31.49 63.68 -51.94
C LEU A 494 -31.46 63.04 -53.31
N ARG A 495 -30.55 62.08 -53.50
CA ARG A 495 -30.55 61.20 -54.66
C ARG A 495 -30.96 59.82 -54.19
N VAL A 496 -32.16 59.41 -54.59
CA VAL A 496 -32.67 58.05 -54.40
C VAL A 496 -32.45 57.29 -55.70
N THR A 497 -31.72 56.19 -55.62
CA THR A 497 -31.46 55.26 -56.73
C THR A 497 -32.00 53.90 -56.35
N VAL A 498 -32.71 53.27 -57.28
CA VAL A 498 -33.42 52.00 -57.05
C VAL A 498 -32.84 50.98 -58.02
N GLY A 499 -32.33 49.87 -57.49
CA GLY A 499 -31.89 48.74 -58.31
C GLY A 499 -33.06 47.94 -58.86
N SER A 500 -32.82 47.15 -59.91
CA SER A 500 -33.83 46.26 -60.48
C SER A 500 -34.33 45.25 -59.46
N VAL A 501 -35.50 44.69 -59.72
CA VAL A 501 -36.16 43.71 -58.85
C VAL A 501 -35.70 42.31 -59.22
N TYR A 502 -35.31 41.53 -58.21
CA TYR A 502 -34.82 40.16 -58.38
C TYR A 502 -35.62 39.17 -57.53
N LYS A 503 -35.76 37.92 -58.00
CA LYS A 503 -36.50 36.86 -57.29
C LYS A 503 -35.66 36.01 -56.34
N GLN A 504 -34.35 35.99 -56.57
CA GLN A 504 -33.41 35.16 -55.83
C GLN A 504 -32.64 36.04 -54.86
N LEU A 505 -32.36 35.51 -53.68
CA LEU A 505 -31.63 36.22 -52.63
C LEU A 505 -30.18 36.48 -53.05
N GLU A 506 -29.61 35.57 -53.84
CA GLU A 506 -28.26 35.66 -54.42
C GLU A 506 -28.10 36.87 -55.35
N ASP A 507 -29.18 37.31 -55.99
CA ASP A 507 -29.16 38.42 -56.94
C ASP A 507 -29.32 39.80 -56.26
N ILE A 508 -29.51 39.86 -54.93
CA ILE A 508 -29.57 41.13 -54.18
C ILE A 508 -28.34 41.99 -54.45
N HIS A 509 -27.17 41.37 -54.58
CA HIS A 509 -25.94 42.09 -54.86
C HIS A 509 -26.00 42.80 -56.22
N ARG A 510 -26.71 42.26 -57.21
CA ARG A 510 -26.85 42.87 -58.56
C ARG A 510 -27.71 44.12 -58.47
N SER A 511 -28.86 44.00 -57.80
CA SER A 511 -29.71 45.15 -57.46
C SER A 511 -28.90 46.24 -56.74
N TYR A 512 -28.06 45.84 -55.78
CA TYR A 512 -27.21 46.79 -55.07
C TYR A 512 -26.20 47.50 -55.99
N GLN A 513 -25.53 46.78 -56.90
CA GLN A 513 -24.58 47.39 -57.84
C GLN A 513 -25.26 48.34 -58.84
N GLU A 514 -26.49 48.04 -59.25
CA GLU A 514 -27.30 48.92 -60.11
C GLU A 514 -27.78 50.18 -59.38
N SER A 515 -28.03 50.06 -58.08
CA SER A 515 -28.47 51.19 -57.24
C SER A 515 -27.34 52.15 -56.83
N LYS A 516 -26.06 51.80 -57.06
CA LYS A 516 -24.92 52.66 -56.70
C LYS A 516 -24.77 53.86 -57.63
#